data_AF-A0A5N5D1N4-F1
#
_entry.id   AF-A0A5N5D1N4-F1
#
_cell.length_a   1.000
_cell.length_b   1.000
_cell.length_c   1.000
_cell.angle_alpha   90.00
_cell.angle_beta   90.00
_cell.angle_gamma   90.00
#
_symmetry.space_group_name_H-M   'P 1'
#
loop_
_entity.id
_entity.type
_entity.pdbx_description
1 polymer ?
#
loop_
_entity_poly.entity_id
_entity_poly.type
_entity_poly.pdbx_seq_one_letter_code
_entity_poly.pdbx_strand_id
1 'polypeptide(L)'
;MGSIALTECATAHADASPPTVCLTPSAKPWNLTPLMESTALSRAAGCRVFLKLELLQPSGSFKSRGIGHYLLCRLSEHPEPNKVHFYASSGGNAGLA
;
A
#
# COMPACT_ATOMS: atom_id res chain seq x y z
N MET A 1 -10.69 51.74 30.78
CA MET A 1 -12.11 52.11 30.72
C MET A 1 -12.39 52.63 29.31
N GLY A 2 -13.10 51.84 28.49
CA GLY A 2 -13.61 52.23 27.16
C GLY A 2 -12.56 52.38 26.04
N SER A 3 -12.85 52.11 24.77
CA SER A 3 -14.06 51.63 24.13
C SER A 3 -13.77 51.36 22.63
N ILE A 4 -14.68 50.61 21.99
CA ILE A 4 -15.03 50.57 20.55
C ILE A 4 -14.11 49.83 19.55
N ALA A 5 -14.67 48.77 18.97
CA ALA A 5 -14.23 48.06 17.77
C ALA A 5 -14.50 48.86 16.49
N LEU A 6 -13.74 48.61 15.41
CA LEU A 6 -14.25 48.56 14.03
C LEU A 6 -13.27 47.82 13.10
N THR A 7 -13.88 47.07 12.20
CA THR A 7 -13.44 46.11 11.18
C THR A 7 -12.45 46.66 10.14
N GLU A 8 -11.49 45.85 9.67
CA GLU A 8 -11.38 45.40 8.25
C GLU A 8 -10.06 44.71 7.87
N CYS A 9 -10.20 43.91 6.79
CA CYS A 9 -9.21 43.49 5.81
C CYS A 9 -8.51 42.15 6.02
N ALA A 10 -9.04 41.16 5.29
CA ALA A 10 -8.43 39.87 5.04
C ALA A 10 -6.99 40.03 4.53
N THR A 11 -6.06 39.42 5.25
CA THR A 11 -4.79 38.96 4.67
C THR A 11 -4.61 37.51 5.09
N ALA A 12 -4.64 36.65 4.08
CA ALA A 12 -4.38 35.23 4.20
C ALA A 12 -2.98 35.02 4.77
N HIS A 13 -2.91 34.68 6.06
CA HIS A 13 -1.71 34.12 6.64
C HIS A 13 -1.82 32.61 6.54
N ALA A 14 -0.96 32.06 5.67
CA ALA A 14 -0.68 30.64 5.55
C ALA A 14 -0.32 30.08 6.94
N ASP A 15 -1.23 29.28 7.49
CA ASP A 15 -0.93 28.38 8.60
C ASP A 15 -0.05 27.26 8.02
N ALA A 16 1.26 27.41 8.19
CA ALA A 16 2.24 26.37 7.92
C ALA A 16 2.18 25.31 9.03
N SER A 17 1.01 24.69 9.19
CA SER A 17 0.94 23.39 9.83
C SER A 17 1.63 22.39 8.90
N PRO A 18 2.62 21.60 9.37
CA PRO A 18 3.24 20.58 8.54
C PRO A 18 2.14 19.67 7.99
N PRO A 19 2.24 19.17 6.74
CA PRO A 19 1.27 18.20 6.26
C PRO A 19 1.25 17.06 7.26
N THR A 20 0.12 16.89 7.95
CA THR A 20 -0.13 15.74 8.80
C THR A 20 -0.02 14.53 7.88
N VAL A 21 1.16 13.91 7.88
CA VAL A 21 1.35 12.63 7.22
C VAL A 21 0.52 11.67 8.05
N CYS A 22 -0.71 11.43 7.61
CA CYS A 22 -1.56 10.37 8.11
C CYS A 22 -0.87 9.05 7.77
N LEU A 23 0.08 8.63 8.61
CA LEU A 23 0.69 7.32 8.53
C LEU A 23 -0.41 6.31 8.87
N THR A 24 -1.08 5.83 7.82
CA THR A 24 -2.04 4.73 7.90
C THR A 24 -1.39 3.52 8.58
N PRO A 25 -2.15 2.71 9.34
CA PRO A 25 -1.63 1.56 10.05
C PRO A 25 -0.81 0.69 9.10
N SER A 26 0.45 0.43 9.45
CA SER A 26 1.47 -0.30 8.69
C SER A 26 0.88 -1.08 7.51
N ALA A 27 0.86 -0.45 6.33
CA ALA A 27 0.21 -1.02 5.17
C ALA A 27 0.99 -2.27 4.77
N LYS A 28 0.36 -3.44 4.91
CA LYS A 28 0.94 -4.70 4.44
C LYS A 28 1.36 -4.51 2.97
N PRO A 29 2.55 -4.99 2.56
CA PRO A 29 3.05 -4.84 1.19
C PRO A 29 2.31 -5.71 0.16
N TRP A 30 1.06 -6.09 0.44
CA TRP A 30 0.17 -6.84 -0.44
C TRP A 30 -1.28 -6.43 -0.21
N ASN A 31 -2.09 -6.63 -1.24
CA ASN A 31 -3.48 -6.19 -1.27
C ASN A 31 -4.45 -7.37 -1.40
N LEU A 32 -5.73 -7.10 -1.14
CA LEU A 32 -6.83 -7.97 -1.56
C LEU A 32 -7.07 -7.76 -3.06
N THR A 33 -6.94 -8.84 -3.83
CA THR A 33 -7.13 -8.82 -5.28
C THR A 33 -8.51 -9.38 -5.62
N PRO A 34 -9.14 -8.92 -6.72
CA PRO A 34 -10.46 -9.40 -7.12
C PRO A 34 -10.43 -10.86 -7.59
N LEU A 35 -11.57 -11.53 -7.42
CA LEU A 35 -11.88 -12.83 -8.02
C LEU A 35 -12.94 -12.58 -9.09
N MET A 36 -12.56 -12.69 -10.36
CA MET A 36 -13.43 -12.34 -11.49
C MET A 36 -13.86 -13.59 -12.24
N GLU A 37 -15.14 -13.71 -12.55
CA GLU A 37 -15.63 -14.79 -13.42
C GLU A 37 -15.22 -14.52 -14.87
N SER A 38 -14.70 -15.55 -15.56
CA SER A 38 -14.36 -15.46 -16.99
C SER A 38 -15.43 -16.14 -17.82
N THR A 39 -16.33 -15.37 -18.43
CA THR A 39 -17.42 -15.92 -19.24
C THR A 39 -16.93 -16.76 -20.42
N ALA A 40 -15.83 -16.35 -21.06
CA ALA A 40 -15.23 -17.08 -22.17
C ALA A 40 -14.69 -18.44 -21.73
N LEU A 41 -13.91 -18.49 -20.64
CA LEU A 41 -13.38 -19.75 -20.10
C LEU A 41 -14.50 -20.62 -19.54
N SER A 42 -15.50 -20.02 -18.88
CA SER A 42 -16.63 -20.77 -18.35
C SER A 42 -17.41 -21.49 -19.46
N ARG A 43 -17.64 -20.83 -20.60
CA ARG A 43 -18.29 -21.44 -21.76
C ARG A 43 -17.45 -22.56 -22.37
N ALA A 44 -16.14 -22.34 -22.51
CA ALA A 44 -15.23 -23.33 -23.08
C ALA A 44 -15.09 -24.58 -22.18
N ALA A 45 -15.09 -24.40 -20.85
CA ALA A 45 -14.92 -25.47 -19.88
C ALA A 45 -16.23 -26.19 -19.51
N GLY A 46 -17.40 -25.63 -19.84
CA GLY A 46 -18.71 -26.17 -19.42
C GLY A 46 -19.00 -26.03 -17.92
N CYS A 47 -18.24 -25.20 -17.21
CA CYS A 47 -18.38 -24.95 -15.77
C CYS A 47 -17.98 -23.50 -15.44
N ARG A 48 -18.22 -23.03 -14.21
CA ARG A 48 -17.86 -21.65 -13.82
C ARG A 48 -16.36 -21.55 -13.54
N VAL A 49 -15.66 -20.74 -14.31
CA VAL A 49 -14.22 -20.46 -14.14
C VAL A 49 -14.01 -19.07 -13.58
N PHE A 50 -13.25 -18.98 -12.49
CA PHE A 50 -12.88 -17.73 -11.85
C PHE A 50 -11.38 -17.50 -11.92
N LEU A 51 -11.01 -16.24 -12.10
CA LEU A 51 -9.64 -15.75 -12.18
C LEU A 51 -9.31 -14.94 -10.94
N LYS A 52 -8.27 -15.36 -10.21
CA LYS A 52 -7.73 -14.60 -9.08
C LYS A 52 -6.63 -13.67 -9.60
N LEU A 53 -6.90 -12.35 -9.61
CA LEU A 53 -6.05 -11.38 -10.33
C LEU A 53 -4.84 -10.90 -9.51
N GLU A 54 -3.87 -11.80 -9.28
CA GLU A 54 -2.63 -11.46 -8.55
C GLU A 54 -1.67 -10.52 -9.32
N LEU A 55 -1.95 -10.22 -10.59
CA LEU A 55 -1.25 -9.17 -11.32
C LEU A 55 -1.49 -7.76 -10.74
N LEU A 56 -2.54 -7.59 -9.92
CA LEU A 56 -2.88 -6.32 -9.28
C LEU A 56 -2.21 -6.14 -7.90
N GLN A 57 -1.27 -7.03 -7.55
CA GLN A 57 -0.41 -6.80 -6.40
C GLN A 57 0.57 -5.64 -6.66
N PRO A 58 1.13 -5.01 -5.61
CA PRO A 58 2.09 -3.92 -5.76
C PRO A 58 3.29 -4.25 -6.67
N SER A 59 3.83 -5.48 -6.60
CA SER A 59 4.93 -5.94 -7.47
C SER A 59 4.48 -6.41 -8.85
N GLY A 60 3.18 -6.38 -9.15
CA GLY A 60 2.61 -6.99 -10.34
C GLY A 60 2.51 -8.53 -10.28
N SER A 61 2.74 -9.13 -9.10
CA SER A 61 2.66 -10.59 -8.94
C SER A 61 2.27 -11.02 -7.52
N PHE A 62 1.86 -12.28 -7.38
CA PHE A 62 1.50 -12.88 -6.09
C PHE A 62 2.63 -12.86 -5.05
N LYS A 63 3.88 -12.64 -5.46
CA LYS A 63 5.07 -12.70 -4.59
C LYS A 63 5.10 -11.62 -3.53
N SER A 64 4.43 -10.48 -3.77
CA SER A 64 4.19 -9.44 -2.75
C SER A 64 3.62 -10.00 -1.45
N ARG A 65 2.77 -11.03 -1.52
CA ARG A 65 2.20 -11.67 -0.32
C ARG A 65 3.26 -12.38 0.50
N GLY A 66 3.96 -13.32 -0.11
CA GLY A 66 4.89 -14.21 0.58
C GLY A 66 6.16 -13.49 1.05
N ILE A 67 6.81 -12.76 0.14
CA ILE A 67 8.03 -11.99 0.46
C ILE A 67 7.70 -10.89 1.45
N GLY A 68 6.64 -10.14 1.18
CA GLY A 68 6.18 -9.09 2.08
C GLY A 68 5.92 -9.58 3.50
N HIS A 69 5.23 -10.71 3.65
CA HIS A 69 4.96 -11.29 4.97
C HIS A 69 6.25 -11.73 5.66
N TYR A 70 7.14 -12.40 4.94
CA TYR A 70 8.44 -12.82 5.45
C TYR A 70 9.27 -11.63 5.96
N LEU A 71 9.37 -10.56 5.16
CA LEU A 71 10.11 -9.35 5.53
C LEU A 71 9.52 -8.69 6.78
N LEU A 72 8.19 -8.55 6.87
CA LEU A 72 7.54 -7.99 8.05
C LEU A 72 7.84 -8.81 9.32
N CYS A 73 7.78 -10.14 9.23
CA CYS A 73 8.15 -11.01 10.35
C CYS A 73 9.60 -10.80 10.78
N ARG A 74 10.55 -10.82 9.84
CA ARG A 74 11.99 -10.66 10.15
C ARG A 74 12.33 -9.27 10.67
N LEU A 75 11.69 -8.23 10.15
CA LEU A 75 11.85 -6.87 10.67
C LEU A 75 11.32 -6.75 12.11
N SER A 76 10.19 -7.40 12.42
CA SER A 76 9.62 -7.35 13.77
C SER A 76 10.46 -8.08 14.83
N GLU A 77 11.30 -9.03 14.41
CA GLU A 77 12.21 -9.79 15.29
C GLU A 77 13.54 -9.06 15.52
N HIS A 78 13.86 -8.03 14.71
CA HIS A 78 15.16 -7.38 14.74
C HIS A 78 15.14 -6.13 15.66
N PRO A 79 16.14 -5.94 16.54
CA PRO A 79 16.15 -4.79 17.46
C PRO A 79 16.28 -3.44 16.73
N GLU A 80 16.94 -3.45 15.58
CA GLU A 80 17.17 -2.27 14.73
C GLU A 80 16.66 -2.54 13.31
N PRO A 81 15.34 -2.53 13.06
CA PRO A 81 14.75 -2.92 11.77
C PRO A 81 15.18 -2.01 10.62
N ASN A 82 15.43 -0.73 10.91
CA ASN A 82 15.84 0.26 9.91
C ASN A 82 17.29 0.09 9.42
N LYS A 83 18.06 -0.83 10.02
CA LYS A 83 19.44 -1.17 9.63
C LYS A 83 19.55 -2.51 8.89
N VAL A 84 18.43 -3.17 8.64
CA VAL A 84 18.39 -4.48 7.98
C VAL A 84 18.48 -4.31 6.47
N HIS A 85 19.38 -5.06 5.84
CA HIS A 85 19.49 -5.17 4.39
C HIS A 85 18.93 -6.52 3.92
N PHE A 86 18.23 -6.51 2.79
CA PHE A 86 17.70 -7.71 2.15
C PHE A 86 18.44 -7.98 0.85
N TYR A 87 18.72 -9.26 0.62
CA TYR A 87 19.37 -9.73 -0.59
C TYR A 87 18.49 -10.83 -1.20
N ALA A 88 18.23 -10.74 -2.49
CA ALA A 88 17.46 -11.74 -3.24
C ALA A 88 18.20 -12.10 -4.53
N SER A 89 18.39 -13.40 -4.77
CA SER A 89 18.95 -13.91 -6.03
C SER A 89 17.82 -14.21 -7.02
N SER A 90 17.18 -13.17 -7.54
CA SER A 90 16.14 -13.29 -8.57
C SER A 90 15.93 -11.96 -9.30
N GLY A 91 16.16 -11.94 -10.62
CA GLY A 91 15.81 -10.78 -11.47
C GLY A 91 14.34 -10.74 -11.95
N GLY A 92 13.53 -11.74 -11.62
CA GLY A 92 12.11 -11.79 -12.01
C GLY A 92 11.17 -11.22 -10.93
N ASN A 93 9.92 -11.68 -10.92
CA ASN A 93 8.88 -11.23 -9.98
C ASN A 93 9.27 -11.24 -8.48
N ALA A 94 10.26 -12.05 -8.06
CA ALA A 94 10.72 -12.06 -6.66
C ALA A 94 11.72 -10.94 -6.35
N GLY A 95 12.43 -10.43 -7.35
CA GLY A 95 13.29 -9.26 -7.17
C GLY A 95 12.52 -7.94 -7.24
N LEU A 96 11.37 -7.94 -7.92
CA LEU A 96 10.45 -6.79 -7.98
C LEU A 96 9.57 -6.65 -6.73
N ALA A 97 9.43 -7.73 -5.95
CA ALA A 97 8.55 -7.80 -4.78
C ALA A 97 9.33 -7.60 -3.49
#